data_AF-A0A1W9LPS8-F1
#
_entry.id   AF-A0A1W9LPS8-F1
#
_cell.length_a   1.000
_cell.length_b   1.000
_cell.length_c   1.000
_cell.angle_alpha   90.00
_cell.angle_beta   90.00
_cell.angle_gamma   90.00
#
_symmetry.space_group_name_H-M   'P 1'
#
loop_
_entity.id
_entity.type
_entity.pdbx_description
1 polymer ?
#
loop_
_entity_poly.entity_id
_entity_poly.type
_entity_poly.pdbx_seq_one_letter_code
_entity_poly.pdbx_strand_id
1 'polypeptide(L)'
;MEEQKDIQLVITAGKELPVSQIEKILLLRYDSQIEKRFDTLENKIGELKEMLEEIHQSNLFGGNVSELRDIPYHQAKNEVAEYFLKNDGREIGYEELIENLHLDPASVVEICNELSAEGKIG
;
A
#
# COMPACT_ATOMS: atom_id res chain seq x y z
N MET A 1 -3.54 -31.17 6.06
CA MET A 1 -3.55 -32.63 5.91
C MET A 1 -4.85 -33.01 5.21
N GLU A 2 -4.95 -32.76 3.89
CA GLU A 2 -6.09 -33.23 3.05
C GLU A 2 -5.87 -32.91 1.55
N GLU A 3 -4.76 -33.33 0.95
CA GLU A 3 -4.55 -33.24 -0.52
C GLU A 3 -4.17 -34.62 -1.10
N GLN A 4 -4.92 -35.65 -0.72
CA GLN A 4 -4.79 -37.02 -1.27
C GLN A 4 -6.13 -37.56 -1.76
N LYS A 5 -6.89 -36.77 -2.51
CA LYS A 5 -8.08 -37.29 -3.20
C LYS A 5 -8.02 -36.96 -4.69
N ASP A 6 -8.18 -38.02 -5.47
CA ASP A 6 -8.64 -38.04 -6.86
C ASP A 6 -7.58 -38.05 -7.98
N ILE A 7 -6.62 -38.97 -7.91
CA ILE A 7 -6.26 -39.71 -9.13
C ILE A 7 -7.26 -40.85 -9.29
N GLN A 8 -8.47 -40.52 -9.74
CA GLN A 8 -9.41 -41.52 -10.25
C GLN A 8 -8.80 -42.12 -11.52
N LEU A 9 -8.31 -43.35 -11.40
CA LEU A 9 -7.89 -44.19 -12.51
C LEU A 9 -9.04 -44.25 -13.52
N VAL A 10 -8.82 -43.75 -14.73
CA VAL A 10 -9.83 -43.75 -15.80
C VAL A 10 -10.01 -45.18 -16.30
N ILE A 11 -10.94 -45.93 -15.69
CA ILE A 11 -11.46 -47.15 -16.30
C ILE A 11 -12.66 -46.75 -17.14
N THR A 12 -12.41 -46.34 -18.39
CA THR A 12 -13.48 -46.19 -19.37
C THR A 12 -13.86 -47.58 -19.88
N ALA A 13 -15.05 -48.05 -19.48
CA ALA A 13 -15.71 -49.22 -20.06
C ALA A 13 -14.91 -50.55 -20.02
N GLY A 14 -14.28 -50.85 -18.88
CA GLY A 14 -13.72 -52.19 -18.62
C GLY A 14 -12.50 -52.60 -19.45
N LYS A 15 -11.80 -51.64 -20.09
CA LYS A 15 -10.52 -51.88 -20.76
C LYS A 15 -9.40 -51.10 -20.08
N GLU A 16 -8.28 -51.77 -19.84
CA GLU A 16 -7.06 -51.12 -19.35
C GLU A 16 -6.54 -50.16 -20.43
N LEU A 17 -6.34 -48.90 -20.05
CA LEU A 17 -5.72 -47.91 -20.93
C LEU A 17 -4.20 -48.12 -20.94
N PRO A 18 -3.53 -48.03 -22.11
CA PRO A 18 -2.08 -48.00 -22.16
C PRO A 18 -1.52 -46.85 -21.31
N VAL A 19 -0.41 -47.09 -20.61
CA VAL A 19 0.24 -46.10 -19.73
C VAL A 19 0.49 -44.76 -20.45
N SER A 20 0.87 -44.79 -21.72
CA SER A 20 1.08 -43.58 -22.54
C SER A 20 -0.19 -42.73 -22.73
N GLN A 21 -1.37 -43.33 -22.75
CA GLN A 21 -2.64 -42.59 -22.82
C GLN A 21 -3.00 -42.00 -21.45
N ILE A 22 -2.68 -42.70 -20.36
CA ILE A 22 -2.86 -42.21 -18.99
C ILE A 22 -1.95 -40.99 -18.75
N GLU A 23 -0.68 -41.06 -19.14
CA GLU A 23 0.28 -39.95 -19.05
C GLU A 23 -0.21 -38.72 -19.83
N LYS A 24 -0.73 -38.91 -21.04
CA LYS A 24 -1.29 -37.82 -21.85
C LYS A 24 -2.51 -37.17 -21.20
N ILE A 25 -3.41 -37.97 -20.61
CA ILE A 25 -4.59 -37.45 -19.90
C ILE A 25 -4.17 -36.67 -18.66
N LEU A 26 -3.19 -37.17 -17.90
CA LEU A 26 -2.67 -36.48 -16.73
C LEU A 26 -2.01 -35.16 -17.12
N LEU A 27 -1.18 -35.14 -18.16
CA LEU A 27 -0.55 -33.91 -18.65
C LEU A 27 -1.59 -32.85 -19.03
N LEU A 28 -2.60 -33.22 -19.81
CA LEU A 28 -3.69 -32.32 -20.21
C LEU A 28 -4.49 -31.79 -19.00
N ARG A 29 -4.67 -32.60 -17.95
CA ARG A 29 -5.31 -32.13 -16.71
C ARG A 29 -4.43 -31.15 -15.94
N TYR A 30 -3.13 -31.43 -15.85
CA TYR A 30 -2.19 -30.52 -15.18
C TYR A 30 -2.13 -29.18 -15.90
N ASP A 31 -2.00 -29.18 -17.24
CA ASP A 31 -1.97 -27.96 -18.04
C ASP A 31 -3.25 -27.13 -17.83
N SER A 32 -4.43 -27.77 -17.87
CA SER A 32 -5.71 -27.08 -17.62
C SER A 32 -5.84 -26.52 -16.20
N GLN A 33 -5.27 -27.17 -15.19
CA GLN A 33 -5.25 -26.62 -13.82
C GLN A 33 -4.30 -25.43 -13.70
N ILE A 34 -3.17 -25.48 -14.39
CA ILE A 34 -2.20 -24.38 -14.43
C ILE A 34 -2.81 -23.15 -15.09
N GLU A 35 -3.46 -23.31 -16.25
CA GLU A 35 -4.15 -22.23 -16.95
C GLU A 35 -5.20 -21.56 -16.05
N LYS A 36 -6.06 -22.34 -15.39
CA LYS A 36 -7.06 -21.77 -14.44
C LYS A 36 -6.43 -20.99 -13.30
N ARG A 37 -5.28 -21.43 -12.79
CA ARG A 37 -4.55 -20.72 -11.74
C ARG A 37 -3.95 -19.41 -12.27
N PHE A 38 -3.45 -19.40 -13.50
CA PHE A 38 -2.99 -18.18 -14.15
C PHE A 38 -4.13 -17.19 -14.36
N ASP A 39 -5.25 -17.62 -14.93
CA ASP A 39 -6.43 -16.76 -15.12
C ASP A 39 -6.90 -16.15 -13.79
N THR A 40 -6.89 -16.96 -12.72
CA THR A 40 -7.26 -16.48 -11.37
C THR A 40 -6.28 -15.44 -10.85
N LEU A 41 -4.98 -15.60 -11.09
CA LEU A 41 -3.96 -14.65 -10.69
C LEU A 41 -4.04 -13.35 -11.49
N GLU A 42 -4.27 -13.43 -12.80
CA GLU A 42 -4.44 -12.27 -13.66
C GLU A 42 -5.65 -11.45 -13.23
N ASN A 43 -6.79 -12.10 -12.93
CA ASN A 43 -7.98 -11.42 -12.41
C ASN A 43 -7.69 -10.71 -11.08
N LYS A 44 -7.04 -11.38 -10.13
CA LYS A 44 -6.66 -10.77 -8.84
C LYS A 44 -5.70 -9.59 -9.00
N ILE A 45 -4.78 -9.65 -9.95
CA ILE A 45 -3.88 -8.53 -10.27
C ILE A 45 -4.68 -7.37 -10.87
N GLY A 46 -5.67 -7.66 -11.71
CA GLY A 46 -6.62 -6.66 -12.24
C GLY A 46 -7.38 -5.95 -11.12
N GLU A 47 -8.02 -6.71 -10.24
CA GLU A 47 -8.76 -6.18 -9.07
C GLU A 47 -7.86 -5.30 -8.18
N LEU A 48 -6.64 -5.75 -7.88
CA LEU A 48 -5.69 -4.96 -7.07
C LEU A 48 -5.28 -3.66 -7.75
N LYS A 49 -5.14 -3.64 -9.08
CA LYS A 49 -4.84 -2.41 -9.83
C LYS A 49 -6.01 -1.44 -9.78
N GLU A 50 -7.24 -1.92 -9.96
CA GLU A 50 -8.45 -1.09 -9.85
C GLU A 50 -8.57 -0.50 -8.45
N MET A 51 -8.39 -1.30 -7.39
CA MET A 51 -8.38 -0.80 -6.01
C MET A 51 -7.29 0.26 -5.77
N LEU A 52 -6.10 0.09 -6.35
CA LEU A 52 -5.02 1.07 -6.23
C LEU A 52 -5.35 2.38 -6.96
N GLU A 53 -5.97 2.31 -8.13
CA GLU A 53 -6.46 3.47 -8.87
C GLU A 53 -7.58 4.19 -8.11
N GLU A 54 -8.50 3.45 -7.51
CA GLU A 54 -9.55 3.99 -6.65
C GLU A 54 -8.98 4.69 -5.41
N ILE A 55 -7.97 4.12 -4.76
CA ILE A 55 -7.27 4.77 -3.65
C ILE A 55 -6.56 6.04 -4.13
N HIS A 56 -5.89 5.99 -5.28
CA HIS A 56 -5.20 7.15 -5.85
C HIS A 56 -6.18 8.28 -6.20
N GLN A 57 -7.32 7.95 -6.80
CA GLN A 57 -8.38 8.92 -7.12
C GLN A 57 -9.10 9.43 -5.86
N SER A 58 -9.31 8.58 -4.86
CA SER A 58 -9.89 8.99 -3.58
C SER A 58 -8.98 9.95 -2.81
N ASN A 59 -7.66 9.72 -2.87
CA ASN A 59 -6.68 10.67 -2.33
C ASN A 59 -6.68 11.99 -3.12
N LEU A 60 -6.87 11.97 -4.44
CA LEU A 60 -7.00 13.20 -5.25
C LEU A 60 -8.26 14.04 -4.92
N PHE A 61 -9.31 13.44 -4.34
CA PHE A 61 -10.55 14.13 -3.93
C PHE A 61 -10.67 14.43 -2.43
N GLY A 62 -9.74 13.96 -1.59
CA GLY A 62 -9.87 14.07 -0.13
C GLY A 62 -8.58 14.31 0.67
N GLY A 63 -7.41 14.31 0.02
CA GLY A 63 -6.17 14.61 0.70
C GLY A 63 -5.07 14.74 -0.33
N ASN A 64 -4.70 15.98 -0.66
CA ASN A 64 -3.39 16.24 -1.24
C ASN A 64 -2.39 15.44 -0.39
N VAL A 65 -1.82 14.39 -0.96
CA VAL A 65 -0.58 13.83 -0.42
C VAL A 65 0.43 14.94 -0.69
N SER A 66 0.43 15.95 0.18
CA SER A 66 1.34 17.06 0.04
C SER A 66 2.70 16.46 0.31
N GLU A 67 3.52 16.40 -0.73
CA GLU A 67 4.87 15.90 -0.61
C GLU A 67 5.57 16.69 0.50
N LEU A 68 6.08 15.97 1.50
CA LEU A 68 6.82 16.60 2.58
C LEU A 68 8.05 17.28 1.98
N ARG A 69 8.26 18.54 2.38
CA ARG A 69 9.39 19.34 1.94
C ARG A 69 10.66 18.84 2.61
N ASP A 70 11.61 18.35 1.81
CA ASP A 70 12.97 18.05 2.26
C ASP A 70 13.77 19.35 2.34
N ILE A 71 13.74 19.99 3.50
CA ILE A 71 14.47 21.24 3.78
C ILE A 71 15.40 21.08 4.99
N PRO A 72 16.50 21.85 5.06
CA PRO A 72 17.38 21.81 6.22
C PRO A 72 16.65 22.18 7.52
N TYR A 73 16.95 21.45 8.61
CA TYR A 73 16.31 21.62 9.91
C TYR A 73 16.28 23.08 10.41
N HIS A 74 17.39 23.82 10.27
CA HIS A 74 17.44 25.23 10.67
C HIS A 74 16.45 26.10 9.89
N GLN A 75 16.24 25.80 8.60
CA GLN A 75 15.24 26.50 7.80
C GLN A 75 13.82 26.14 8.26
N ALA A 76 13.53 24.85 8.49
CA ALA A 76 12.26 24.40 9.03
C ALA A 76 11.94 25.07 10.37
N LYS A 77 12.92 25.18 11.27
CA LYS A 77 12.78 25.85 12.57
C LYS A 77 12.41 27.33 12.44
N ASN A 78 13.02 28.04 11.50
CA ASN A 78 12.68 29.44 11.23
C ASN A 78 11.27 29.57 10.67
N GLU A 79 10.87 28.69 9.76
CA GLU A 79 9.52 28.71 9.18
C GLU A 79 8.44 28.44 10.23
N VAL A 80 8.66 27.49 11.13
CA VAL A 80 7.76 27.23 12.28
C VAL A 80 7.67 28.47 13.18
N ALA A 81 8.81 29.06 13.55
CA ALA A 81 8.81 30.27 14.39
C ALA A 81 8.07 31.45 13.74
N GLU A 82 8.26 31.67 12.44
CA GLU A 82 7.52 32.68 11.69
C GLU A 82 6.02 32.38 11.63
N TYR A 83 5.64 31.11 11.53
CA TYR A 83 4.23 30.70 11.50
C TYR A 83 3.53 31.05 12.80
N PHE A 84 4.16 30.74 13.94
CA PHE A 84 3.68 31.15 15.26
C PHE A 84 3.59 32.67 15.39
N LEU A 85 4.61 33.41 14.95
CA LEU A 85 4.60 34.88 15.01
C LEU A 85 3.48 35.50 14.17
N LYS A 86 3.19 34.95 12.98
CA LYS A 86 2.11 35.41 12.10
C LYS A 86 0.71 35.11 12.65
N ASN A 87 0.61 34.12 13.55
CA ASN A 87 -0.63 33.64 14.15
C ASN A 87 -0.65 33.88 15.67
N ASP A 88 0.10 34.87 16.15
CA ASP A 88 0.24 35.16 17.58
C ASP A 88 -1.13 35.42 18.24
N GLY A 89 -1.30 34.92 19.46
CA GLY A 89 -2.56 34.94 20.19
C GLY A 89 -3.59 33.88 19.80
N ARG A 90 -3.26 32.95 18.90
CA ARG A 90 -4.06 31.75 18.59
C ARG A 90 -3.35 30.48 19.02
N GLU A 91 -4.12 29.49 19.47
CA GLU A 91 -3.63 28.13 19.70
C GLU A 91 -3.36 27.44 18.34
N ILE A 92 -2.14 26.95 18.15
CA ILE A 92 -1.70 26.28 16.92
C ILE A 92 -1.32 24.85 17.27
N GLY A 93 -1.98 23.88 16.64
CA GLY A 93 -1.70 22.45 16.81
C GLY A 93 -0.62 21.94 15.86
N TYR A 94 -0.10 20.74 16.14
CA TYR A 94 0.91 20.10 15.29
C TYR A 94 0.35 19.74 13.91
N GLU A 95 -0.90 19.28 13.85
CA GLU A 95 -1.59 18.93 12.60
C GLU A 95 -1.61 20.12 11.64
N GLU A 96 -1.91 21.30 12.17
CA GLU A 96 -1.94 22.52 11.38
C GLU A 96 -0.56 22.88 10.81
N LEU A 97 0.51 22.73 11.60
CA LEU A 97 1.87 22.97 11.13
C LEU A 97 2.28 21.99 10.04
N ILE A 98 1.92 20.70 10.19
CA ILE A 98 2.20 19.67 9.18
C ILE A 98 1.44 19.98 7.89
N GLU A 99 0.17 20.35 7.98
CA GLU A 99 -0.67 20.68 6.83
C GLU A 99 -0.25 21.97 6.13
N ASN A 100 0.17 23.01 6.86
CA ASN A 100 0.48 24.31 6.25
C ASN A 100 1.95 24.45 5.83
N LEU A 101 2.87 23.81 6.54
CA LEU A 101 4.30 23.91 6.26
C LEU A 101 4.84 22.71 5.46
N HIS A 102 4.06 21.63 5.38
CA HIS A 102 4.42 20.38 4.72
C HIS A 102 5.75 19.81 5.23
N LEU A 103 5.93 19.83 6.56
CA LEU A 103 7.12 19.34 7.24
C LEU A 103 6.86 17.94 7.82
N ASP A 104 7.93 17.16 7.93
CA ASP A 104 7.89 15.85 8.59
C ASP A 104 7.36 15.97 10.03
N PRO A 105 6.40 15.12 10.44
CA PRO A 105 5.81 15.18 11.78
C PRO A 105 6.80 15.09 12.93
N ALA A 106 7.85 14.26 12.81
CA ALA A 106 8.85 14.12 13.87
C ALA A 106 9.65 15.41 14.02
N SER A 107 10.03 16.02 12.90
CA SER A 107 10.74 17.30 12.85
C SER A 107 9.89 18.43 13.43
N VAL A 108 8.57 18.48 13.15
CA VAL A 108 7.66 19.49 13.72
C VAL A 108 7.63 19.42 15.24
N VAL A 109 7.49 18.21 15.80
CA VAL A 109 7.47 18.00 17.25
C VAL A 109 8.79 18.43 17.89
N GLU A 110 9.92 18.03 17.30
CA GLU A 110 11.26 18.38 17.80
C GLU A 110 11.48 19.90 17.78
N ILE A 111 11.18 20.54 16.65
CA ILE A 111 11.30 21.99 16.47
C ILE A 111 10.44 22.75 17.49
N CYS A 112 9.19 22.33 17.70
CA CYS A 112 8.30 22.99 18.65
C CYS A 112 8.81 22.86 20.09
N ASN A 113 9.32 21.68 20.46
CA ASN A 113 9.91 21.47 21.79
C ASN A 113 11.13 22.38 21.99
N GLU A 114 12.01 22.50 20.99
CA GLU A 114 13.16 23.41 21.05
C GLU A 114 12.74 24.88 21.14
N LEU A 115 11.82 25.33 20.29
CA LEU A 115 11.36 26.72 20.28
C LEU A 115 10.64 27.07 21.58
N SER A 116 9.91 26.13 22.18
CA SER A 116 9.27 26.31 23.48
C SER A 116 10.30 26.39 24.60
N ALA A 117 11.31 25.52 24.59
CA ALA A 117 12.43 25.59 25.54
C ALA A 117 13.23 26.89 25.42
N GLU A 118 13.32 27.46 24.22
CA GLU A 118 13.92 28.78 23.96
C GLU A 118 13.01 29.97 24.33
N GLY A 119 11.75 29.72 24.70
CA GLY A 119 10.77 30.77 25.01
C GLY A 119 10.30 31.57 23.80
N LYS A 120 10.44 31.03 22.59
CA LYS A 120 10.02 31.67 21.33
C LYS A 120 8.57 31.37 20.95
N ILE A 121 8.03 30.27 21.46
CA ILE A 121 6.63 29.85 21.31
C ILE A 121 6.14 29.34 22.67
N GLY A 122 4.85 29.48 22.98
CA GLY A 122 4.28 29.03 24.26
C GLY A 122 3.05 29.82 24.68
#